data_AF-A0A9X0BHV6-F1
#
_entry.id   AF-A0A9X0BHV6-F1
#
_cell.length_a   1.000
_cell.length_b   1.000
_cell.length_c   1.000
_cell.angle_alpha   90.00
_cell.angle_beta   90.00
_cell.angle_gamma   90.00
#
_symmetry.space_group_name_H-M   'P 1'
#
loop_
_entity.id
_entity.type
_entity.pdbx_description
1 polymer ?
#
loop_
_entity_poly.entity_id
_entity_poly.type
_entity_poly.pdbx_seq_one_letter_code
_entity_poly.pdbx_strand_id
1 'polypeptide(L)'
;MSTLTETLSQRHRLSIWHVYHKGDEHITITPFINPKKEFGLNKKSHKKLAAEYPQIPDRNNESSSYFVHHPTLLFHNAPRTLRRGNKKTGTPVCLIKCGAYWLNWKIQFGDNLKDIIDPRGVVKWECRSNPNNTTLNDDRALKGYKVRTWRVWGESGKRYHRQVNAQRKEKKYAEGLDDYPVEIEEVTEDGKHDLSYSQKQDPSPPSYSASQQTVIPQPAVAEEAVRLNWSSPFSLNTRRYSFEYADIKFFWKGTRDVHPDKQWAKWLMPFSHLKLIARLPGIESEDILVGQYTPSFAFQKFGELWIFDSVVAKLLGEDDSSALTEQGAVGELRDIRKTRLYQLIMATAMCMIIGEAQKREILIALLAIAAEGGSSN
;
A
#
# COMPACT_ATOMS: atom_id res chain seq x y z
N MET A 1 23.08 -19.91 -26.34
CA MET A 1 23.58 -18.81 -25.49
C MET A 1 22.64 -18.67 -24.31
N SER A 2 23.09 -19.07 -23.13
CA SER A 2 22.35 -18.88 -21.89
C SER A 2 22.21 -17.38 -21.65
N THR A 3 20.98 -16.88 -21.53
CA THR A 3 20.76 -15.44 -21.37
C THR A 3 21.33 -15.00 -20.01
N LEU A 4 21.83 -13.77 -19.89
CA LEU A 4 22.34 -13.20 -18.63
C LEU A 4 21.35 -13.40 -17.45
N THR A 5 20.06 -13.48 -17.76
CA THR A 5 18.98 -13.83 -16.84
C THR A 5 19.11 -15.23 -16.24
N GLU A 6 19.48 -16.22 -17.03
CA GLU A 6 19.59 -17.62 -16.62
C GLU A 6 20.84 -17.85 -15.75
N THR A 7 21.96 -17.19 -16.06
CA THR A 7 23.16 -17.20 -15.21
C THR A 7 22.95 -16.44 -13.88
N LEU A 8 22.21 -15.32 -13.89
CA LEU A 8 21.84 -14.62 -12.65
C LEU A 8 20.87 -15.44 -11.79
N SER A 9 19.88 -16.10 -12.41
CA SER A 9 18.90 -16.94 -11.72
C SER A 9 19.53 -18.21 -11.13
N GLN A 10 20.55 -18.78 -11.79
CA GLN A 10 21.27 -19.96 -11.28
C GLN A 10 22.25 -19.62 -10.13
N ARG A 11 22.85 -18.41 -10.13
CA ARG A 11 23.81 -18.00 -9.09
C ARG A 11 23.17 -17.41 -7.85
N HIS A 12 22.01 -16.79 -7.99
CA HIS A 12 21.32 -16.14 -6.89
C HIS A 12 19.89 -16.65 -6.82
N ARG A 13 19.43 -17.02 -5.62
CA ARG A 13 18.00 -17.19 -5.38
C ARG A 13 17.32 -15.87 -5.74
N LEU A 14 16.50 -15.88 -6.80
CA LEU A 14 15.97 -14.68 -7.44
C LEU A 14 14.44 -14.65 -7.34
N SER A 15 13.90 -13.54 -6.81
CA SER A 15 12.47 -13.28 -6.81
C SER A 15 12.11 -12.28 -7.92
N ILE A 16 11.31 -12.73 -8.89
CA ILE A 16 10.79 -11.90 -9.98
C ILE A 16 9.34 -11.53 -9.66
N TRP A 17 9.03 -10.23 -9.75
CA TRP A 17 7.72 -9.66 -9.49
C TRP A 17 7.21 -8.90 -10.70
N HIS A 18 6.01 -9.24 -11.15
CA HIS A 18 5.30 -8.50 -12.18
C HIS A 18 4.38 -7.46 -11.53
N VAL A 19 4.55 -6.21 -11.96
CA VAL A 19 3.84 -5.06 -11.39
C VAL A 19 2.76 -4.61 -12.36
N TYR A 20 1.51 -4.84 -12.01
CA TYR A 20 0.35 -4.54 -12.84
C TYR A 20 -0.49 -3.41 -12.27
N HIS A 21 -1.02 -2.54 -13.12
CA HIS A 21 -2.07 -1.63 -12.69
C HIS A 21 -3.43 -2.35 -12.61
N LYS A 22 -4.33 -1.83 -11.79
CA LYS A 22 -5.69 -2.33 -11.60
C LYS A 22 -6.62 -1.14 -11.49
N GLY A 23 -7.04 -0.65 -12.65
CA GLY A 23 -7.67 0.67 -12.75
C GLY A 23 -6.68 1.78 -12.40
N ASP A 24 -7.20 2.97 -12.15
CA ASP A 24 -6.35 4.17 -11.99
C ASP A 24 -5.69 4.25 -10.60
N GLU A 25 -6.20 3.49 -9.63
CA GLU A 25 -5.88 3.71 -8.22
C GLU A 25 -5.08 2.58 -7.57
N HIS A 26 -4.98 1.40 -8.18
CA HIS A 26 -4.48 0.22 -7.48
C HIS A 26 -3.38 -0.51 -8.26
N ILE A 27 -2.46 -1.14 -7.54
CA ILE A 27 -1.35 -1.89 -8.12
C ILE A 27 -1.38 -3.30 -7.53
N THR A 28 -1.22 -4.29 -8.40
CA THR A 28 -1.04 -5.70 -8.02
C THR A 28 0.39 -6.10 -8.36
N ILE A 29 1.08 -6.67 -7.38
CA ILE A 29 2.45 -7.14 -7.51
C ILE A 29 2.43 -8.64 -7.26
N THR A 30 2.86 -9.43 -8.23
CA THR A 30 2.66 -10.89 -8.22
C THR A 30 3.85 -11.58 -8.87
N PRO A 31 4.28 -12.75 -8.37
CA PRO A 31 5.32 -13.54 -9.04
C PRO A 31 4.80 -14.20 -10.33
N PHE A 32 3.48 -14.20 -10.54
CA PHE A 32 2.83 -14.81 -11.69
C PHE A 32 2.57 -13.80 -12.81
N ILE A 33 2.86 -14.21 -14.04
CA ILE A 33 2.50 -13.48 -15.25
C ILE A 33 0.98 -13.53 -15.44
N ASN A 34 0.38 -12.41 -15.81
CA ASN A 34 -1.02 -12.35 -16.21
C ASN A 34 -1.16 -12.13 -17.72
N PRO A 35 -1.42 -13.18 -18.53
CA PRO A 35 -1.47 -13.06 -19.99
C PRO A 35 -2.42 -11.99 -20.49
N LYS A 36 -3.57 -11.79 -19.81
CA LYS A 36 -4.58 -10.79 -20.18
C LYS A 36 -4.08 -9.35 -20.05
N LYS A 37 -3.13 -9.11 -19.15
CA LYS A 37 -2.58 -7.78 -18.87
C LYS A 37 -1.37 -7.44 -19.72
N GLU A 38 -0.69 -8.45 -20.26
CA GLU A 38 0.52 -8.29 -21.08
C GLU A 38 0.21 -7.95 -22.54
N PHE A 39 -0.81 -8.59 -23.15
CA PHE A 39 -1.04 -8.53 -24.62
C PHE A 39 -2.41 -7.96 -25.04
N GLY A 40 -3.13 -7.31 -24.12
CA GLY A 40 -4.40 -6.66 -24.44
C GLY A 40 -5.50 -7.65 -24.82
N LEU A 41 -6.16 -7.45 -25.98
CA LEU A 41 -7.31 -8.27 -26.40
C LEU A 41 -6.95 -9.43 -27.34
N ASN A 42 -5.67 -9.63 -27.69
CA ASN A 42 -5.29 -10.65 -28.66
C ASN A 42 -5.31 -12.08 -28.08
N LYS A 43 -6.43 -12.79 -28.32
CA LYS A 43 -6.67 -14.16 -27.83
C LYS A 43 -5.62 -15.19 -28.28
N LYS A 44 -5.01 -15.03 -29.47
CA LYS A 44 -4.00 -15.99 -29.98
C LYS A 44 -2.70 -15.90 -29.18
N SER A 45 -2.23 -14.68 -28.91
CA SER A 45 -1.04 -14.44 -28.10
C SER A 45 -1.23 -14.91 -26.66
N HIS A 46 -2.43 -14.72 -26.09
CA HIS A 46 -2.74 -15.22 -24.75
C HIS A 46 -2.64 -16.75 -24.64
N LYS A 47 -3.14 -17.49 -25.64
CA LYS A 47 -3.06 -18.95 -25.64
C LYS A 47 -1.61 -19.44 -25.72
N LYS A 48 -0.78 -18.78 -26.53
CA LYS A 48 0.64 -19.13 -26.65
C LYS A 48 1.39 -18.97 -25.32
N LEU A 49 1.21 -17.84 -24.64
CA LEU A 49 1.86 -17.59 -23.35
C LEU A 49 1.29 -18.39 -22.20
N ALA A 50 -0.03 -18.65 -22.20
CA ALA A 50 -0.61 -19.55 -21.22
C ALA A 50 -0.07 -20.98 -21.37
N ALA A 51 0.31 -21.39 -22.59
CA ALA A 51 1.00 -22.65 -22.82
C ALA A 51 2.48 -22.61 -22.40
N GLU A 52 3.17 -21.48 -22.60
CA GLU A 52 4.57 -21.29 -22.22
C GLU A 52 4.77 -21.17 -20.69
N TYR A 53 3.81 -20.55 -20.00
CA TYR A 53 3.79 -20.38 -18.55
C TYR A 53 2.51 -21.00 -17.98
N PRO A 54 2.44 -22.33 -17.86
CA PRO A 54 1.23 -23.05 -17.45
C PRO A 54 0.88 -22.87 -15.97
N GLN A 55 1.70 -22.15 -15.19
CA GLN A 55 1.39 -21.86 -13.80
C GLN A 55 0.19 -20.92 -13.72
N ILE A 56 -0.99 -21.54 -13.57
CA ILE A 56 -2.21 -20.83 -13.23
C ILE A 56 -1.96 -20.26 -11.82
N PRO A 57 -2.02 -18.93 -11.64
CA PRO A 57 -1.92 -18.34 -10.31
C PRO A 57 -3.00 -18.97 -9.46
N ASP A 58 -2.59 -19.74 -8.45
CA ASP A 58 -3.53 -20.26 -7.47
C ASP A 58 -4.21 -19.05 -6.83
N ARG A 59 -5.50 -18.88 -7.16
CA ARG A 59 -6.30 -17.75 -6.67
C ARG A 59 -6.37 -17.75 -5.14
N ASN A 60 -6.11 -18.89 -4.50
CA ASN A 60 -6.12 -19.06 -3.06
C ASN A 60 -4.74 -18.84 -2.42
N ASN A 61 -3.64 -18.87 -3.19
CA ASN A 61 -2.30 -18.56 -2.67
C ASN A 61 -2.07 -17.04 -2.60
N GLU A 62 -2.96 -16.37 -1.87
CA GLU A 62 -2.90 -14.93 -1.62
C GLU A 62 -1.62 -14.54 -0.86
N SER A 63 -1.01 -15.46 -0.11
CA SER A 63 0.19 -15.20 0.71
C SER A 63 1.41 -14.71 -0.07
N SER A 64 1.49 -15.00 -1.37
CA SER A 64 2.69 -14.76 -2.19
C SER A 64 2.65 -13.46 -3.02
N SER A 65 1.64 -12.62 -2.85
CA SER A 65 1.46 -11.39 -3.64
C SER A 65 1.40 -10.14 -2.76
N TYR A 66 1.52 -8.96 -3.39
CA TYR A 66 1.30 -7.68 -2.72
C TYR A 66 0.27 -6.84 -3.48
N PHE A 67 -0.39 -5.96 -2.74
CA PHE A 67 -1.39 -5.05 -3.28
C PHE A 67 -1.13 -3.65 -2.75
N VAL A 68 -0.95 -2.70 -3.66
CA VAL A 68 -0.89 -1.27 -3.30
C VAL A 68 -2.28 -0.70 -3.50
N HIS A 69 -2.88 -0.26 -2.41
CA HIS A 69 -4.14 0.45 -2.43
C HIS A 69 -3.88 1.96 -2.32
N HIS A 70 -4.42 2.75 -3.26
CA HIS A 70 -4.51 4.20 -3.13
C HIS A 70 -5.93 4.58 -2.69
N PRO A 71 -6.11 5.08 -1.46
CA PRO A 71 -7.38 5.61 -1.02
C PRO A 71 -7.65 6.95 -1.68
N THR A 72 -8.79 7.08 -2.34
CA THR A 72 -9.27 8.35 -2.89
C THR A 72 -10.17 9.06 -1.88
N LEU A 73 -9.66 10.17 -1.33
CA LEU A 73 -10.39 11.09 -0.46
C LEU A 73 -10.26 12.50 -1.02
N LEU A 74 -11.36 13.13 -1.40
CA LEU A 74 -11.33 14.46 -1.98
C LEU A 74 -10.79 15.47 -0.96
N PHE A 75 -9.96 16.41 -1.42
CA PHE A 75 -9.24 17.41 -0.62
C PHE A 75 -8.19 16.84 0.35
N HIS A 76 -7.83 15.57 0.19
CA HIS A 76 -6.82 14.93 1.02
C HIS A 76 -5.84 14.13 0.17
N ASN A 77 -4.55 14.35 0.40
CA ASN A 77 -3.51 13.44 -0.09
C ASN A 77 -3.35 12.30 0.93
N ALA A 78 -4.19 11.27 0.79
CA ALA A 78 -4.16 10.08 1.65
C ALA A 78 -2.93 9.20 1.33
N PRO A 79 -2.26 8.62 2.34
CA PRO A 79 -1.19 7.68 2.09
C PRO A 79 -1.72 6.44 1.36
N ARG A 80 -0.90 5.87 0.48
CA ARG A 80 -1.14 4.54 -0.07
C ARG A 80 -0.86 3.49 1.01
N THR A 81 -1.50 2.34 0.92
CA THR A 81 -1.20 1.21 1.80
C THR A 81 -0.61 0.08 0.96
N LEU A 82 0.60 -0.38 1.31
CA LEU A 82 1.10 -1.67 0.82
C LEU A 82 0.48 -2.78 1.67
N ARG A 83 -0.11 -3.79 1.04
CA ARG A 83 -0.82 -4.89 1.70
C ARG A 83 -0.26 -6.22 1.22
N ARG A 84 -0.24 -7.23 2.09
CA ARG A 84 0.00 -8.62 1.67
C ARG A 84 -1.23 -9.15 0.96
N GLY A 85 -1.02 -9.95 -0.08
CA GLY A 85 -2.06 -10.49 -0.96
C GLY A 85 -2.41 -9.61 -2.15
N ASN A 86 -3.35 -10.09 -2.95
CA ASN A 86 -3.76 -9.49 -4.22
C ASN A 86 -5.05 -8.64 -4.12
N LYS A 87 -5.55 -8.43 -2.89
CA LYS A 87 -6.83 -7.79 -2.58
C LYS A 87 -6.66 -6.57 -1.68
N LYS A 88 -7.64 -5.67 -1.77
CA LYS A 88 -7.77 -4.53 -0.85
C LYS A 88 -7.97 -5.00 0.60
N THR A 89 -8.53 -6.16 0.87
CA THR A 89 -8.74 -6.67 2.24
C THR A 89 -7.48 -7.28 2.87
N GLY A 90 -6.37 -7.34 2.13
CA GLY A 90 -5.11 -7.89 2.63
C GLY A 90 -4.55 -7.12 3.82
N THR A 91 -3.77 -7.81 4.66
CA THR A 91 -3.14 -7.22 5.84
C THR A 91 -2.20 -6.08 5.44
N PRO A 92 -2.39 -4.85 5.95
CA PRO A 92 -1.50 -3.75 5.66
C PRO A 92 -0.11 -4.00 6.25
N VAL A 93 0.90 -3.72 5.45
CA VAL A 93 2.32 -3.83 5.79
C VAL A 93 2.88 -2.46 6.16
N CYS A 94 2.59 -1.45 5.33
CA CYS A 94 3.07 -0.09 5.55
C CYS A 94 2.16 0.95 4.90
N LEU A 95 2.28 2.18 5.39
CA LEU A 95 1.76 3.39 4.77
C LEU A 95 2.85 4.05 3.94
N ILE A 96 2.50 4.49 2.73
CA ILE A 96 3.40 5.18 1.80
C ILE A 96 2.81 6.56 1.50
N LYS A 97 3.45 7.60 2.02
CA LYS A 97 3.06 8.99 1.79
C LYS A 97 4.04 9.63 0.80
N CYS A 98 3.50 10.14 -0.30
CA CYS A 98 4.26 10.93 -1.27
C CYS A 98 4.33 12.39 -0.79
N GLY A 99 5.53 12.96 -0.80
CA GLY A 99 5.76 14.39 -0.61
C GLY A 99 5.56 15.19 -1.88
N ALA A 100 5.94 16.47 -1.84
CA ALA A 100 5.87 17.35 -3.00
C ALA A 100 6.74 16.82 -4.15
N TYR A 101 6.21 16.84 -5.38
CA TYR A 101 6.90 16.46 -6.63
C TYR A 101 7.71 15.16 -6.56
N TRP A 102 7.24 14.18 -5.77
CA TRP A 102 7.93 12.91 -5.56
C TRP A 102 9.36 13.06 -5.00
N LEU A 103 9.70 14.23 -4.45
CA LEU A 103 11.04 14.54 -3.93
C LEU A 103 11.38 13.72 -2.70
N ASN A 104 10.38 13.45 -1.88
CA ASN A 104 10.51 12.62 -0.70
C ASN A 104 9.31 11.72 -0.55
N TRP A 105 9.54 10.58 0.08
CA TRP A 105 8.50 9.64 0.47
C TRP A 105 8.71 9.26 1.92
N LYS A 106 7.62 9.16 2.65
CA LYS A 106 7.59 8.70 4.04
C LYS A 106 6.91 7.35 4.08
N ILE A 107 7.64 6.34 4.53
CA ILE A 107 7.16 4.96 4.63
C ILE A 107 7.06 4.61 6.11
N GLN A 108 5.87 4.21 6.57
CA GLN A 108 5.62 3.93 7.99
C GLN A 108 5.15 2.49 8.15
N PHE A 109 5.84 1.72 8.98
CA PHE A 109 5.54 0.32 9.27
C PHE A 109 4.89 0.16 10.64
N GLY A 110 4.13 -0.92 10.81
CA GLY A 110 3.62 -1.33 12.11
C GLY A 110 2.71 -2.54 12.00
N ASP A 111 2.81 -3.46 12.95
CA ASP A 111 1.98 -4.66 12.95
C ASP A 111 0.52 -4.36 13.35
N ASN A 112 0.32 -3.30 14.14
CA ASN A 112 -1.00 -2.76 14.50
C ASN A 112 -1.71 -2.00 13.37
N LEU A 113 -1.09 -1.85 12.19
CA LEU A 113 -1.69 -1.12 11.06
C LEU A 113 -3.05 -1.69 10.64
N LYS A 114 -3.26 -3.00 10.82
CA LYS A 114 -4.54 -3.68 10.51
C LYS A 114 -5.70 -3.12 11.30
N ASP A 115 -5.49 -2.80 12.56
CA ASP A 115 -6.57 -2.42 13.49
C ASP A 115 -6.88 -0.92 13.43
N ILE A 116 -5.89 -0.12 13.02
CA ILE A 116 -6.02 1.34 12.92
C ILE A 116 -6.45 1.81 11.53
N ILE A 117 -6.26 1.01 10.48
CA ILE A 117 -6.68 1.36 9.12
C ILE A 117 -8.14 0.94 8.91
N ASP A 118 -8.97 1.89 8.50
CA ASP A 118 -10.37 1.61 8.21
C ASP A 118 -10.57 1.00 6.79
N PRO A 119 -11.80 0.56 6.44
CA PRO A 119 -12.08 -0.02 5.12
C PRO A 119 -11.88 0.94 3.93
N ARG A 120 -11.78 2.26 4.14
CA ARG A 120 -11.41 3.21 3.09
C ARG A 120 -9.92 3.04 2.73
N GLY A 121 -9.11 2.54 3.65
CA GLY A 121 -7.66 2.36 3.48
C GLY A 121 -6.84 3.47 4.14
N VAL A 122 -7.43 4.22 5.07
CA VAL A 122 -6.76 5.31 5.78
C VAL A 122 -6.78 5.08 7.28
N VAL A 123 -5.91 5.76 8.02
CA VAL A 123 -5.88 5.70 9.48
C VAL A 123 -7.17 6.32 10.03
N LYS A 124 -7.84 5.57 10.92
CA LYS A 124 -9.00 6.00 11.71
C LYS A 124 -8.71 7.33 12.42
N TRP A 125 -9.71 8.20 12.51
CA TRP A 125 -9.53 9.50 13.15
C TRP A 125 -9.20 9.39 14.64
N GLU A 126 -9.76 8.36 15.26
CA GLU A 126 -9.66 8.05 16.67
C GLU A 126 -8.26 7.51 17.01
N CYS A 127 -7.55 6.92 16.04
CA CYS A 127 -6.21 6.35 16.19
C CYS A 127 -5.09 7.32 15.76
N ARG A 128 -5.37 8.62 15.58
CA ARG A 128 -4.33 9.61 15.23
C ARG A 128 -3.30 9.71 16.36
N SER A 129 -2.01 9.86 16.03
CA SER A 129 -0.96 9.97 17.05
C SER A 129 -1.04 11.27 17.85
N ASN A 130 -1.35 12.37 17.16
CA ASN A 130 -1.35 13.69 17.75
C ASN A 130 -2.77 14.26 17.82
N PRO A 131 -3.18 14.93 18.92
CA PRO A 131 -4.50 15.53 19.05
C PRO A 131 -4.83 16.51 17.91
N ASN A 132 -3.86 17.31 17.47
CA ASN A 132 -3.95 18.27 16.36
C ASN A 132 -3.77 17.64 14.96
N ASN A 133 -3.59 16.32 14.88
CA ASN A 133 -3.41 15.56 13.64
C ASN A 133 -2.17 15.95 12.79
N THR A 134 -1.16 16.60 13.40
CA THR A 134 0.10 16.93 12.72
C THR A 134 1.06 15.74 12.69
N THR A 135 1.98 15.74 11.72
CA THR A 135 3.07 14.74 11.61
C THR A 135 4.42 15.41 11.36
N LEU A 136 4.55 16.70 11.68
CA LEU A 136 5.74 17.50 11.31
C LEU A 136 6.97 17.14 12.13
N ASN A 137 6.79 16.88 13.43
CA ASN A 137 7.90 16.68 14.37
C ASN A 137 8.23 15.21 14.62
N ASP A 138 7.41 14.29 14.10
CA ASP A 138 7.58 12.86 14.34
C ASP A 138 7.32 12.06 13.06
N ASP A 139 8.34 11.32 12.64
CA ASP A 139 8.26 10.45 11.49
C ASP A 139 7.39 9.21 11.73
N ARG A 140 7.18 8.83 12.97
CA ARG A 140 6.32 7.71 13.32
C ARG A 140 4.86 8.15 13.55
N ALA A 141 4.61 9.45 13.70
CA ALA A 141 3.27 9.98 13.85
C ALA A 141 2.39 9.70 12.61
N LEU A 142 1.22 9.14 12.89
CA LEU A 142 0.16 8.75 11.98
C LEU A 142 -0.93 9.83 11.92
N LYS A 143 -1.25 10.25 10.69
CA LYS A 143 -2.33 11.19 10.43
C LYS A 143 -3.66 10.44 10.30
N GLY A 144 -4.62 10.74 11.17
CA GLY A 144 -5.98 10.22 11.11
C GLY A 144 -6.87 11.00 10.13
N TYR A 145 -7.89 10.34 9.59
CA TYR A 145 -8.80 10.90 8.59
C TYR A 145 -10.26 10.79 9.05
N LYS A 146 -10.91 11.94 9.29
CA LYS A 146 -12.31 11.98 9.73
C LYS A 146 -13.26 11.44 8.65
N VAL A 147 -14.31 10.74 9.06
CA VAL A 147 -15.44 10.40 8.19
C VAL A 147 -16.40 11.60 8.19
N ARG A 148 -16.59 12.24 7.05
CA ARG A 148 -17.54 13.35 6.86
C ARG A 148 -18.98 12.86 6.84
N THR A 149 -19.93 13.78 7.00
CA THR A 149 -21.37 13.51 6.87
C THR A 149 -21.80 13.33 5.42
N TRP A 150 -21.10 13.97 4.49
CA TRP A 150 -21.30 13.88 3.06
C TRP A 150 -20.10 13.21 2.36
N ARG A 151 -20.37 12.64 1.19
CA ARG A 151 -19.38 11.92 0.36
C ARG A 151 -19.51 12.37 -1.08
N VAL A 152 -18.38 12.54 -1.76
CA VAL A 152 -18.34 12.82 -3.20
C VAL A 152 -18.30 11.52 -4.00
N TRP A 153 -18.73 11.60 -5.26
CA TRP A 153 -18.59 10.49 -6.20
C TRP A 153 -17.10 10.09 -6.37
N GLY A 154 -16.83 8.81 -6.58
CA GLY A 154 -15.46 8.27 -6.67
C GLY A 154 -14.75 7.97 -5.34
N GLU A 155 -15.15 8.52 -4.19
CA GLU A 155 -14.38 8.34 -2.94
C GLU A 155 -14.32 6.89 -2.42
N SER A 156 -13.21 6.48 -1.82
CA SER A 156 -13.06 5.14 -1.27
C SER A 156 -13.98 4.84 -0.08
N GLY A 157 -14.42 3.58 0.05
CA GLY A 157 -15.16 3.05 1.22
C GLY A 157 -16.61 3.54 1.40
N LYS A 158 -17.37 3.62 0.30
CA LYS A 158 -18.81 3.98 0.28
C LYS A 158 -19.67 3.25 1.33
N ARG A 159 -19.47 1.93 1.50
CA ARG A 159 -20.24 1.12 2.48
C ARG A 159 -19.92 1.54 3.91
N TYR A 160 -18.64 1.71 4.23
CA TYR A 160 -18.20 2.17 5.56
C TYR A 160 -18.74 3.55 5.91
N HIS A 161 -18.70 4.50 4.96
CA HIS A 161 -19.29 5.83 5.16
C HIS A 161 -20.78 5.76 5.51
N ARG A 162 -21.55 4.93 4.80
CA ARG A 162 -22.99 4.74 5.07
C ARG A 162 -23.22 4.15 6.47
N GLN A 163 -22.45 3.14 6.85
CA GLN A 163 -22.53 2.50 8.16
C GLN A 163 -22.24 3.50 9.30
N VAL A 164 -21.12 4.23 9.22
CA VAL A 164 -20.73 5.21 10.23
C VAL A 164 -21.77 6.31 10.38
N ASN A 165 -22.35 6.79 9.27
CA ASN A 165 -23.37 7.83 9.34
C ASN A 165 -24.75 7.31 9.79
N ALA A 166 -25.08 6.04 9.54
CA ALA A 166 -26.26 5.41 10.12
C ALA A 166 -26.13 5.30 11.64
N GLN A 167 -24.99 4.81 12.13
CA GLN A 167 -24.70 4.73 13.57
C GLN A 167 -24.73 6.10 14.26
N ARG A 168 -24.21 7.15 13.61
CA ARG A 168 -24.30 8.52 14.13
C ARG A 168 -25.75 9.03 14.23
N LYS A 169 -26.62 8.63 13.28
CA LYS A 169 -28.04 8.98 13.33
C LYS A 169 -28.73 8.23 14.46
N GLU A 170 -28.52 6.92 14.57
CA GLU A 170 -29.06 6.08 15.65
C GLU A 170 -28.67 6.62 17.04
N LYS A 171 -27.38 6.95 17.23
CA LYS A 171 -26.90 7.55 18.48
C LYS A 171 -27.59 8.88 18.80
N LYS A 172 -27.79 9.74 17.78
CA LYS A 172 -28.50 11.01 17.95
C LYS A 172 -29.97 10.80 18.32
N TYR A 173 -30.64 9.80 17.75
CA TYR A 173 -32.02 9.46 18.10
C TYR A 173 -32.12 8.90 19.53
N ALA A 174 -31.16 8.08 19.95
CA ALA A 174 -31.12 7.55 21.31
C ALA A 174 -30.88 8.66 22.36
N GLU A 175 -29.90 9.54 22.14
CA GLU A 175 -29.62 10.67 23.05
C GLU A 175 -30.77 11.70 23.08
N GLY A 176 -31.53 11.84 21.99
CA GLY A 176 -32.70 12.71 21.95
C GLY A 176 -33.96 12.13 22.59
N LEU A 177 -34.00 10.83 22.87
CA LEU A 177 -35.11 10.19 23.60
C LEU A 177 -35.00 10.36 25.12
N ASP A 178 -33.81 10.68 25.63
CA ASP A 178 -33.58 10.91 27.06
C ASP A 178 -33.91 12.36 27.50
N ASP A 179 -34.29 13.23 26.56
CA ASP A 179 -34.59 14.65 26.78
C ASP A 179 -36.08 14.99 26.57
N TYR A 180 -36.96 13.98 26.62
CA TYR A 180 -38.40 14.26 26.71
C TYR A 180 -38.70 14.87 28.10
N PRO A 181 -39.37 16.03 28.16
CA PRO A 181 -39.83 16.57 29.44
C PRO A 181 -40.81 15.56 30.04
N VAL A 182 -40.55 15.16 31.28
CA VAL A 182 -41.56 14.55 32.13
C VAL A 182 -42.78 15.48 32.06
N GLU A 183 -43.84 15.03 31.38
CA GLU A 183 -45.16 15.66 31.52
C GLU A 183 -45.46 15.63 33.02
N ILE A 184 -45.42 16.80 33.65
CA ILE A 184 -45.94 16.98 35.00
C ILE A 184 -47.44 16.76 34.84
N GLU A 185 -47.90 15.55 35.15
CA GLU A 185 -49.32 15.28 35.33
C GLU A 185 -49.85 16.26 36.37
N GLU A 186 -50.67 17.20 35.92
CA GLU A 186 -51.44 18.09 36.77
C GLU A 186 -52.48 17.21 37.47
N VAL A 187 -52.18 16.82 38.71
CA VAL A 187 -53.11 16.12 39.59
C VAL A 187 -54.30 17.05 39.81
N THR A 188 -55.39 16.75 39.14
CA THR A 188 -56.72 17.18 39.54
C THR A 188 -57.45 15.97 40.11
N GLU A 189 -57.72 16.06 41.41
CA GLU A 189 -58.65 15.19 42.13
C GLU A 189 -60.03 15.24 41.47
N ASP A 190 -60.51 14.10 40.99
CA ASP A 190 -61.81 13.52 41.36
C ASP A 190 -62.32 12.59 40.26
N GLY A 191 -62.61 11.33 40.62
CA GLY A 191 -63.43 10.46 39.78
C GLY A 191 -63.11 8.97 39.90
N LYS A 192 -63.80 8.30 40.82
CA LYS A 192 -64.00 6.85 40.81
C LYS A 192 -64.45 6.38 39.42
N HIS A 193 -63.76 5.38 38.85
CA HIS A 193 -64.43 4.32 38.11
C HIS A 193 -63.55 3.07 38.04
N ASP A 194 -64.09 1.99 38.60
CA ASP A 194 -63.69 0.61 38.31
C ASP A 194 -63.77 0.34 36.81
N LEU A 195 -62.76 -0.32 36.25
CA LEU A 195 -62.92 -1.35 35.21
C LEU A 195 -61.59 -2.08 34.96
N SER A 196 -61.59 -3.33 35.44
CA SER A 196 -60.77 -4.49 35.04
C SER A 196 -60.19 -4.41 33.61
N TYR A 197 -58.86 -4.35 33.49
CA TYR A 197 -58.14 -4.76 32.28
C TYR A 197 -57.08 -5.82 32.58
N SER A 198 -57.16 -6.87 31.77
CA SER A 198 -56.40 -8.12 31.86
C SER A 198 -54.91 -7.92 31.53
N GLN A 199 -54.07 -8.34 32.48
CA GLN A 199 -52.62 -8.34 32.42
C GLN A 199 -52.12 -9.45 31.50
N LYS A 200 -51.77 -9.12 30.25
CA LYS A 200 -50.89 -9.94 29.43
C LYS A 200 -49.45 -9.53 29.70
N GLN A 201 -48.71 -10.38 30.39
CA GLN A 201 -47.26 -10.30 30.52
C GLN A 201 -46.62 -10.60 29.16
N ASP A 202 -46.16 -9.57 28.47
CA ASP A 202 -45.12 -9.72 27.45
C ASP A 202 -43.74 -9.81 28.12
N PRO A 203 -42.87 -10.71 27.66
CA PRO A 203 -41.54 -10.89 28.25
C PRO A 203 -40.68 -9.65 27.99
N SER A 204 -40.05 -9.17 29.06
CA SER A 204 -39.09 -8.07 29.02
C SER A 204 -38.02 -8.33 27.94
N PRO A 205 -37.67 -7.33 27.11
CA PRO A 205 -36.52 -7.47 26.23
C PRO A 205 -35.26 -7.68 27.09
N PRO A 206 -34.33 -8.55 26.68
CA PRO A 206 -33.09 -8.76 27.42
C PRO A 206 -32.37 -7.42 27.58
N SER A 207 -32.11 -7.07 28.83
CA SER A 207 -31.23 -5.96 29.20
C SER A 207 -29.85 -6.20 28.58
N TYR A 208 -29.62 -5.62 27.41
CA TYR A 208 -28.30 -5.43 26.83
C TYR A 208 -27.70 -4.13 27.40
N SER A 209 -27.64 -4.04 28.72
CA SER A 209 -26.90 -2.99 29.43
C SER A 209 -25.51 -3.52 29.82
N ALA A 210 -24.84 -4.21 28.90
CA ALA A 210 -23.39 -4.32 28.92
C ALA A 210 -22.87 -3.07 28.20
N SER A 211 -22.68 -2.02 28.98
CA SER A 211 -21.87 -0.86 28.61
C SER A 211 -20.60 -1.34 27.92
N GLN A 212 -20.53 -1.20 26.60
CA GLN A 212 -19.26 -1.20 25.89
C GLN A 212 -18.50 0.01 26.42
N GLN A 213 -17.73 -0.22 27.48
CA GLN A 213 -16.68 0.67 27.95
C GLN A 213 -15.89 1.02 26.69
N THR A 214 -16.08 2.25 26.22
CA THR A 214 -15.49 2.73 24.99
C THR A 214 -14.03 2.90 25.34
N VAL A 215 -13.25 1.81 25.21
CA VAL A 215 -11.80 1.82 25.39
C VAL A 215 -11.32 2.95 24.49
N ILE A 216 -10.93 4.07 25.10
CA ILE A 216 -10.46 5.24 24.37
C ILE A 216 -9.30 4.71 23.54
N PRO A 217 -9.40 4.69 22.20
CA PRO A 217 -8.38 4.09 21.39
C PRO A 217 -7.10 4.89 21.63
N GLN A 218 -6.08 4.21 22.15
CA GLN A 218 -4.81 4.85 22.42
C GLN A 218 -4.25 5.45 21.13
N PRO A 219 -3.63 6.64 21.19
CA PRO A 219 -2.97 7.23 20.02
C PRO A 219 -2.01 6.23 19.41
N ALA A 220 -2.28 5.80 18.18
CA ALA A 220 -1.43 4.83 17.51
C ALA A 220 -0.21 5.54 16.93
N VAL A 221 0.96 4.92 17.02
CA VAL A 221 2.22 5.41 16.43
C VAL A 221 2.78 4.28 15.56
N ALA A 222 3.44 4.61 14.45
CA ALA A 222 4.14 3.62 13.65
C ALA A 222 5.26 2.98 14.47
N GLU A 223 5.55 1.71 14.24
CA GLU A 223 6.69 1.03 14.86
C GLU A 223 8.01 1.58 14.31
N GLU A 224 8.05 1.79 13.00
CA GLU A 224 9.23 2.24 12.29
C GLU A 224 8.82 3.21 11.18
N ALA A 225 9.69 4.17 10.85
CA ALA A 225 9.50 5.08 9.74
C ALA A 225 10.80 5.27 8.97
N VAL A 226 10.72 5.16 7.65
CA VAL A 226 11.85 5.34 6.73
C VAL A 226 11.53 6.48 5.76
N ARG A 227 12.50 7.38 5.58
CA ARG A 227 12.44 8.43 4.56
C ARG A 227 13.23 8.02 3.32
N LEU A 228 12.58 8.14 2.17
CA LEU A 228 13.19 7.92 0.87
C LEU A 228 13.26 9.26 0.14
N ASN A 229 14.47 9.79 -0.03
CA ASN A 229 14.69 11.15 -0.53
C ASN A 229 15.36 11.13 -1.89
N TRP A 230 14.95 12.01 -2.80
CA TRP A 230 15.63 12.28 -4.05
C TRP A 230 16.82 13.21 -3.79
N SER A 231 18.04 12.73 -4.03
CA SER A 231 19.26 13.49 -3.71
C SER A 231 19.46 14.74 -4.57
N SER A 232 18.98 14.74 -5.82
CA SER A 232 19.27 15.81 -6.79
C SER A 232 18.15 15.93 -7.82
N PRO A 233 17.01 16.54 -7.45
CA PRO A 233 15.82 16.60 -8.31
C PRO A 233 15.96 17.49 -9.55
N PHE A 234 16.85 18.46 -9.50
CA PHE A 234 17.08 19.42 -10.58
C PHE A 234 18.43 19.23 -11.29
N SER A 235 19.13 18.11 -11.03
CA SER A 235 20.39 17.83 -11.71
C SER A 235 20.17 17.06 -13.01
N LEU A 236 21.13 17.20 -13.94
CA LEU A 236 21.22 16.36 -15.15
C LEU A 236 21.64 14.90 -14.84
N ASN A 237 22.04 14.61 -13.59
CA ASN A 237 22.42 13.28 -13.16
C ASN A 237 21.23 12.32 -13.17
N THR A 238 21.53 11.03 -13.29
CA THR A 238 20.49 10.00 -13.22
C THR A 238 19.75 10.09 -11.88
N ARG A 239 18.44 9.86 -11.93
CA ARG A 239 17.57 9.91 -10.75
C ARG A 239 18.15 9.00 -9.65
N ARG A 240 18.44 9.57 -8.47
CA ARG A 240 18.97 8.82 -7.33
C ARG A 240 18.13 9.07 -6.09
N TYR A 241 17.52 8.03 -5.56
CA TYR A 241 16.86 8.07 -4.26
C TYR A 241 17.69 7.33 -3.25
N SER A 242 17.76 7.85 -2.03
CA SER A 242 18.44 7.20 -0.92
C SER A 242 17.52 7.01 0.27
N PHE A 243 17.76 5.91 0.97
CA PHE A 243 17.19 5.64 2.29
C PHE A 243 18.21 4.83 3.10
N GLU A 244 17.99 4.73 4.39
CA GLU A 244 18.86 4.02 5.32
C GLU A 244 18.02 3.06 6.15
N TYR A 245 18.58 1.88 6.42
CA TYR A 245 17.95 0.85 7.24
C TYR A 245 19.04 -0.01 7.88
N ALA A 246 18.99 -0.17 9.20
CA ALA A 246 19.98 -0.92 9.98
C ALA A 246 21.44 -0.52 9.63
N ASP A 247 21.73 0.79 9.60
CA ASP A 247 23.03 1.38 9.24
C ASP A 247 23.54 1.07 7.83
N ILE A 248 22.70 0.45 6.98
CA ILE A 248 23.00 0.19 5.57
C ILE A 248 22.34 1.28 4.73
N LYS A 249 23.14 1.91 3.86
CA LYS A 249 22.65 2.94 2.93
C LYS A 249 22.21 2.30 1.63
N PHE A 250 20.97 2.55 1.25
CA PHE A 250 20.40 2.04 0.01
C PHE A 250 20.19 3.16 -1.00
N PHE A 251 20.39 2.83 -2.28
CA PHE A 251 20.24 3.75 -3.39
C PHE A 251 19.46 3.13 -4.53
N TRP A 252 18.33 3.75 -4.90
CA TRP A 252 17.70 3.52 -6.19
C TRP A 252 18.35 4.45 -7.21
N LYS A 253 19.11 3.89 -8.15
CA LYS A 253 19.77 4.62 -9.24
C LYS A 253 19.05 4.36 -10.56
N GLY A 254 18.66 5.43 -11.25
CA GLY A 254 18.20 5.35 -12.63
C GLY A 254 19.34 4.99 -13.56
N THR A 255 19.09 4.10 -14.52
CA THR A 255 20.07 3.71 -15.54
C THR A 255 19.52 3.92 -16.94
N ARG A 256 20.43 4.17 -17.89
CA ARG A 256 20.14 4.24 -19.33
C ARG A 256 20.20 2.87 -20.01
N ASP A 257 20.24 1.79 -19.21
CA ASP A 257 20.43 0.41 -19.68
C ASP A 257 19.13 -0.12 -20.31
N VAL A 258 18.73 0.48 -21.43
CA VAL A 258 17.62 0.01 -22.25
C VAL A 258 18.16 -0.93 -23.31
N HIS A 259 17.49 -2.07 -23.50
CA HIS A 259 17.80 -3.03 -24.57
C HIS A 259 17.95 -2.29 -25.93
N PRO A 260 18.99 -2.59 -26.74
CA PRO A 260 19.29 -1.86 -27.97
C PRO A 260 18.10 -1.74 -28.93
N ASP A 261 17.23 -2.75 -28.97
CA ASP A 261 16.06 -2.81 -29.86
C ASP A 261 14.92 -1.82 -29.51
N LYS A 262 15.01 -1.11 -28.39
CA LYS A 262 13.99 -0.15 -27.93
C LYS A 262 14.48 1.28 -28.02
N GLN A 263 14.94 1.72 -29.20
CA GLN A 263 15.51 3.06 -29.40
C GLN A 263 14.54 4.20 -29.05
N TRP A 264 13.24 4.06 -29.36
CA TRP A 264 12.21 5.04 -29.00
C TRP A 264 12.05 5.21 -27.47
N ALA A 265 12.25 4.14 -26.71
CA ALA A 265 12.22 4.17 -25.25
C ALA A 265 13.38 4.98 -24.66
N LYS A 266 14.57 4.93 -25.30
CA LYS A 266 15.73 5.73 -24.90
C LYS A 266 15.50 7.23 -25.09
N TRP A 267 14.81 7.60 -26.18
CA TRP A 267 14.53 9.01 -26.49
C TRP A 267 13.43 9.60 -25.62
N LEU A 268 12.31 8.88 -25.46
CA LEU A 268 11.19 9.37 -24.64
C LEU A 268 11.49 9.27 -23.12
N MET A 269 12.38 8.36 -22.70
CA MET A 269 12.59 8.06 -21.28
C MET A 269 14.02 7.58 -20.96
N PRO A 270 14.98 8.50 -20.79
CA PRO A 270 16.38 8.13 -20.56
C PRO A 270 16.62 7.32 -19.27
N PHE A 271 15.74 7.34 -18.27
CA PHE A 271 16.02 6.73 -16.94
C PHE A 271 14.95 5.74 -16.47
N SER A 272 14.47 4.91 -17.39
CA SER A 272 13.31 4.07 -17.13
C SER A 272 13.63 2.82 -16.30
N HIS A 273 14.87 2.34 -16.33
CA HIS A 273 15.35 1.22 -15.52
C HIS A 273 15.92 1.73 -14.19
N LEU A 274 15.68 0.98 -13.12
CA LEU A 274 16.18 1.33 -11.79
C LEU A 274 16.99 0.17 -11.23
N LYS A 275 18.11 0.47 -10.57
CA LYS A 275 18.89 -0.51 -9.80
C LYS A 275 18.85 -0.11 -8.33
N LEU A 276 18.56 -1.07 -7.46
CA LEU A 276 18.70 -0.92 -6.03
C LEU A 276 20.06 -1.43 -5.61
N ILE A 277 20.84 -0.56 -4.98
CA ILE A 277 22.19 -0.83 -4.53
C ILE A 277 22.26 -0.59 -3.02
N ALA A 278 22.95 -1.46 -2.29
CA ALA A 278 23.28 -1.28 -0.89
C ALA A 278 24.77 -0.93 -0.72
N ARG A 279 25.07 -0.14 0.31
CA ARG A 279 26.42 0.14 0.81
C ARG A 279 26.47 -0.17 2.29
N LEU A 280 27.38 -1.06 2.67
CA LEU A 280 27.61 -1.44 4.04
C LEU A 280 28.41 -0.36 4.78
N PRO A 281 28.21 -0.19 6.10
CA PRO A 281 29.03 0.72 6.89
C PRO A 281 30.51 0.29 6.85
N GLY A 282 31.42 1.25 6.71
CA GLY A 282 32.87 0.99 6.67
C GLY A 282 33.44 0.56 5.32
N ILE A 283 32.60 0.23 4.33
CA ILE A 283 33.02 -0.15 2.97
C ILE A 283 32.32 0.78 1.96
N GLU A 284 32.80 2.01 1.85
CA GLU A 284 32.13 3.03 1.00
C GLU A 284 32.26 2.78 -0.50
N SER A 285 33.24 1.96 -0.89
CA SER A 285 33.61 1.72 -2.29
C SER A 285 32.85 0.56 -2.95
N GLU A 286 32.20 -0.32 -2.18
CA GLU A 286 31.55 -1.51 -2.73
C GLU A 286 30.03 -1.30 -2.83
N ASP A 287 29.55 -1.20 -4.07
CA ASP A 287 28.13 -1.11 -4.41
C ASP A 287 27.57 -2.53 -4.60
N ILE A 288 26.74 -3.02 -3.67
CA ILE A 288 26.12 -4.35 -3.75
C ILE A 288 24.76 -4.25 -4.46
N LEU A 289 24.57 -4.95 -5.57
CA LEU A 289 23.29 -4.96 -6.30
C LEU A 289 22.25 -5.83 -5.58
N VAL A 290 21.19 -5.20 -5.08
CA VAL A 290 20.11 -5.86 -4.30
C VAL A 290 18.89 -6.16 -5.16
N GLY A 291 18.62 -5.32 -6.16
CA GLY A 291 17.48 -5.52 -7.04
C GLY A 291 17.51 -4.63 -8.27
N GLN A 292 16.62 -4.92 -9.21
CA GLN A 292 16.50 -4.20 -10.46
C GLN A 292 15.03 -4.10 -10.87
N TYR A 293 14.61 -2.93 -11.34
CA TYR A 293 13.32 -2.73 -11.96
C TYR A 293 13.48 -2.41 -13.43
N THR A 294 12.71 -3.12 -14.26
CA THR A 294 12.65 -2.95 -15.71
C THR A 294 11.22 -2.60 -16.10
N PRO A 295 10.98 -1.43 -16.71
CA PRO A 295 9.64 -1.01 -17.11
C PRO A 295 9.13 -1.84 -18.30
N SER A 296 7.81 -1.98 -18.39
CA SER A 296 7.12 -2.60 -19.52
C SER A 296 6.35 -1.55 -20.32
N PHE A 297 6.17 -1.83 -21.61
CA PHE A 297 5.29 -1.08 -22.52
C PHE A 297 3.90 -1.72 -22.65
N ALA A 298 3.66 -2.84 -21.96
CA ALA A 298 2.37 -3.49 -21.99
C ALA A 298 1.29 -2.59 -21.35
N PHE A 299 0.11 -2.59 -21.96
CA PHE A 299 -0.98 -1.67 -21.61
C PHE A 299 -1.36 -1.70 -20.12
N GLN A 300 -1.23 -2.85 -19.46
CA GLN A 300 -1.61 -3.02 -18.05
C GLN A 300 -0.48 -3.37 -17.07
N LYS A 301 0.77 -3.23 -17.50
CA LYS A 301 1.95 -3.59 -16.69
C LYS A 301 2.89 -2.41 -16.57
N PHE A 302 3.22 -2.04 -15.34
CA PHE A 302 4.27 -1.08 -15.07
C PHE A 302 5.64 -1.64 -15.47
N GLY A 303 5.93 -2.88 -15.08
CA GLY A 303 7.21 -3.51 -15.34
C GLY A 303 7.44 -4.79 -14.54
N GLU A 304 8.70 -5.15 -14.41
CA GLU A 304 9.22 -6.30 -13.69
C GLU A 304 10.24 -5.83 -12.66
N LEU A 305 10.08 -6.29 -11.42
CA LEU A 305 10.99 -6.03 -10.31
C LEU A 305 11.67 -7.33 -9.92
N TRP A 306 12.99 -7.33 -9.99
CA TRP A 306 13.87 -8.43 -9.63
C TRP A 306 14.52 -8.12 -8.28
N ILE A 307 14.51 -9.08 -7.37
CA ILE A 307 15.13 -8.99 -6.04
C ILE A 307 16.05 -10.20 -5.87
N PHE A 308 17.33 -9.94 -5.57
CA PHE A 308 18.32 -10.98 -5.35
C PHE A 308 18.23 -11.47 -3.89
N ASP A 309 17.39 -12.48 -3.63
CA ASP A 309 17.08 -12.97 -2.27
C ASP A 309 18.34 -13.37 -1.50
N SER A 310 19.31 -14.04 -2.15
CA SER A 310 20.60 -14.37 -1.53
C SER A 310 21.35 -13.14 -1.02
N VAL A 311 21.33 -12.03 -1.78
CA VAL A 311 21.96 -10.78 -1.36
C VAL A 311 21.20 -10.16 -0.18
N VAL A 312 19.88 -10.20 -0.20
CA VAL A 312 19.07 -9.72 0.94
C VAL A 312 19.35 -10.56 2.20
N ALA A 313 19.53 -11.88 2.06
CA ALA A 313 19.85 -12.78 3.17
C ALA A 313 21.22 -12.42 3.77
N LYS A 314 22.22 -12.22 2.92
CA LYS A 314 23.54 -11.72 3.31
C LYS A 314 23.49 -10.42 4.09
N LEU A 315 22.71 -9.45 3.60
CA LEU A 315 22.55 -8.14 4.24
C LEU A 315 21.86 -8.23 5.61
N LEU A 316 21.08 -9.29 5.85
CA LEU A 316 20.48 -9.59 7.15
C LEU A 316 21.41 -10.40 8.07
N GLY A 317 22.61 -10.77 7.61
CA GLY A 317 23.53 -11.66 8.34
C GLY A 317 23.04 -13.11 8.39
N GLU A 318 22.15 -13.53 7.48
CA GLU A 318 21.57 -14.88 7.45
C GLU A 318 22.40 -15.87 6.60
N ASP A 319 23.44 -15.40 5.91
CA ASP A 319 24.36 -16.27 5.15
C ASP A 319 25.39 -16.90 6.11
N ASP A 320 25.36 -18.25 6.18
CA ASP A 320 26.42 -19.16 6.68
C ASP A 320 26.26 -19.88 8.04
N SER A 321 25.16 -19.73 8.80
CA SER A 321 24.93 -20.57 10.01
C SER A 321 24.16 -21.89 9.76
N SER A 322 23.89 -22.25 8.51
CA SER A 322 23.22 -23.52 8.15
C SER A 322 24.19 -24.59 7.63
N ALA A 323 25.49 -24.30 7.60
CA ALA A 323 26.50 -25.34 7.45
C ALA A 323 26.73 -26.00 8.82
N LEU A 324 26.17 -27.20 8.98
CA LEU A 324 26.47 -28.19 10.03
C LEU A 324 25.84 -27.96 11.43
N THR A 325 24.52 -27.96 11.53
CA THR A 325 23.92 -28.73 12.63
C THR A 325 23.79 -30.17 12.17
N GLU A 326 24.69 -31.05 12.63
CA GLU A 326 24.67 -32.52 12.43
C GLU A 326 23.43 -33.22 13.01
N GLN A 327 22.50 -32.47 13.59
CA GLN A 327 21.24 -32.99 14.10
C GLN A 327 20.15 -32.65 13.09
N GLY A 328 19.67 -33.67 12.38
CA GLY A 328 18.78 -33.61 11.21
C GLY A 328 17.39 -33.00 11.41
N ALA A 329 17.27 -31.91 12.16
CA ALA A 329 16.12 -31.02 12.10
C ALA A 329 16.30 -30.08 10.92
N VAL A 330 15.48 -30.27 9.88
CA VAL A 330 15.31 -29.29 8.81
C VAL A 330 14.78 -28.01 9.46
N GLY A 331 15.68 -27.08 9.80
CA GLY A 331 15.28 -25.74 10.23
C GLY A 331 14.40 -25.14 9.15
N GLU A 332 13.18 -24.72 9.50
CA GLU A 332 12.32 -23.98 8.57
C GLU A 332 13.10 -22.78 8.04
N LEU A 333 13.54 -22.87 6.78
CA LEU A 333 14.20 -21.77 6.08
C LEU A 333 13.30 -20.55 6.18
N ARG A 334 13.73 -19.56 6.96
CA ARG A 334 12.99 -18.33 7.19
C ARG A 334 12.65 -17.73 5.82
N ASP A 335 11.37 -17.55 5.55
CA ASP A 335 10.94 -16.97 4.29
C ASP A 335 11.34 -15.49 4.27
N ILE A 336 12.43 -15.18 3.55
CA ILE A 336 13.01 -13.84 3.47
C ILE A 336 12.02 -12.79 3.01
N ARG A 337 11.00 -13.19 2.23
CA ARG A 337 9.94 -12.31 1.73
C ARG A 337 9.07 -11.77 2.87
N LYS A 338 9.11 -12.42 4.04
CA LYS A 338 8.38 -11.99 5.23
C LYS A 338 9.18 -11.00 6.09
N THR A 339 10.47 -10.79 5.82
CA THR A 339 11.33 -9.88 6.59
C THR A 339 10.98 -8.41 6.37
N ARG A 340 11.32 -7.56 7.35
CA ARG A 340 11.11 -6.10 7.27
C ARG A 340 11.90 -5.48 6.12
N LEU A 341 13.16 -5.87 5.93
CA LEU A 341 13.99 -5.36 4.83
C LEU A 341 13.36 -5.65 3.47
N TYR A 342 12.87 -6.88 3.25
CA TYR A 342 12.21 -7.23 2.00
C TYR A 342 10.94 -6.40 1.75
N GLN A 343 10.12 -6.20 2.79
CA GLN A 343 8.95 -5.32 2.71
C GLN A 343 9.32 -3.86 2.40
N LEU A 344 10.44 -3.37 2.95
CA LEU A 344 10.97 -2.04 2.67
C LEU A 344 11.48 -1.91 1.23
N ILE A 345 12.15 -2.94 0.70
CA ILE A 345 12.52 -3.01 -0.72
C ILE A 345 11.27 -2.91 -1.60
N MET A 346 10.22 -3.67 -1.28
CA MET A 346 8.95 -3.62 -2.02
C MET A 346 8.29 -2.24 -1.94
N ALA A 347 8.23 -1.65 -0.74
CA ALA A 347 7.63 -0.32 -0.54
C ALA A 347 8.38 0.78 -1.31
N THR A 348 9.71 0.81 -1.19
CA THR A 348 10.55 1.81 -1.88
C THR A 348 10.52 1.62 -3.40
N ALA A 349 10.51 0.38 -3.91
CA ALA A 349 10.31 0.11 -5.33
C ALA A 349 8.99 0.71 -5.83
N MET A 350 7.90 0.53 -5.09
CA MET A 350 6.60 1.10 -5.45
C MET A 350 6.61 2.63 -5.46
N CYS A 351 7.28 3.29 -4.51
CA CYS A 351 7.48 4.73 -4.55
C CYS A 351 8.13 5.18 -5.87
N MET A 352 9.15 4.44 -6.32
CA MET A 352 9.86 4.79 -7.55
C MET A 352 9.00 4.59 -8.79
N ILE A 353 8.33 3.44 -8.88
CA ILE A 353 7.48 3.06 -10.00
C ILE A 353 6.28 4.00 -10.12
N ILE A 354 5.61 4.31 -9.01
CA ILE A 354 4.49 5.26 -8.97
C ILE A 354 4.97 6.66 -9.37
N GLY A 355 6.10 7.10 -8.81
CA GLY A 355 6.66 8.41 -9.16
C GLY A 355 7.01 8.52 -10.65
N GLU A 356 7.61 7.49 -11.25
CA GLU A 356 7.87 7.47 -12.70
C GLU A 356 6.56 7.46 -13.50
N ALA A 357 5.58 6.64 -13.12
CA ALA A 357 4.30 6.58 -13.81
C ALA A 357 3.60 7.94 -13.85
N GLN A 358 3.47 8.60 -12.70
CA GLN A 358 2.78 9.89 -12.61
C GLN A 358 3.55 11.01 -13.33
N LYS A 359 4.89 10.99 -13.30
CA LYS A 359 5.70 11.93 -14.10
C LYS A 359 5.44 11.79 -15.59
N ARG A 360 5.33 10.55 -16.10
CA ARG A 360 5.03 10.28 -17.52
C ARG A 360 3.66 10.82 -17.91
N GLU A 361 2.66 10.59 -17.07
CA GLU A 361 1.31 11.12 -17.29
C GLU A 361 1.31 12.64 -17.38
N ILE A 362 2.02 13.33 -16.47
CA ILE A 362 2.13 14.80 -16.52
C ILE A 362 2.89 15.26 -17.77
N LEU A 363 4.01 14.63 -18.12
CA LEU A 363 4.79 15.01 -19.31
C LEU A 363 3.96 14.85 -20.59
N ILE A 364 3.23 13.74 -20.73
CA ILE A 364 2.34 13.50 -21.87
C ILE A 364 1.24 14.55 -21.92
N ALA A 365 0.62 14.88 -20.77
CA ALA A 365 -0.40 15.92 -20.70
C ALA A 365 0.15 17.30 -21.12
N LEU A 366 1.35 17.66 -20.67
CA LEU A 366 2.00 18.92 -21.06
C LEU A 366 2.32 18.97 -22.56
N LEU A 367 2.82 17.87 -23.13
CA LEU A 367 3.08 17.79 -24.57
C LEU A 367 1.79 17.88 -25.40
N ALA A 368 0.70 17.26 -24.93
CA ALA A 368 -0.60 17.36 -25.59
C ALA A 368 -1.11 18.81 -25.61
N ILE A 369 -1.05 19.51 -24.46
CA ILE A 369 -1.42 20.93 -24.35
C ILE A 369 -0.56 21.80 -25.29
N ALA A 370 0.75 21.55 -25.34
CA ALA A 370 1.66 22.30 -26.21
C ALA A 370 1.39 22.05 -27.71
N ALA A 371 1.05 20.81 -28.09
CA ALA A 371 0.72 20.46 -29.46
C ALA A 371 -0.60 21.12 -29.92
N GLU A 372 -1.60 21.17 -29.04
CA GLU A 372 -2.88 21.84 -29.31
C GLU A 372 -2.71 23.36 -29.46
N GLY A 373 -1.85 23.98 -28.65
CA GLY A 373 -1.53 25.41 -28.75
C GLY A 373 -0.67 25.80 -29.96
N GLY A 374 -0.04 24.84 -30.65
CA GLY A 374 0.76 25.05 -31.86
C GLY A 374 -0.04 25.02 -33.16
N SER A 375 -1.31 24.59 -33.14
CA SER A 375 -2.16 24.47 -34.33
C SER A 375 -2.95 25.75 -34.65
N SER A 376 -2.71 26.85 -33.92
CA SER A 376 -3.46 28.10 -34.02
C SER A 376 -2.66 29.29 -34.56
N ASN A 377 -1.54 29.08 -35.26
CA ASN A 377 -0.77 30.14 -35.92
C ASN A 377 -0.55 29.87 -37.41
#